data_AF-A0A7Y2FPN0-F1
#
_entry.id   AF-A0A7Y2FPN0-F1
#
_cell.length_a   1.000
_cell.length_b   1.000
_cell.length_c   1.000
_cell.angle_alpha   90.00
_cell.angle_beta   90.00
_cell.angle_gamma   90.00
#
_symmetry.space_group_name_H-M   'P 1'
#
loop_
_entity.id
_entity.type
_entity.pdbx_description
1 polymer ?
#
loop_
_entity_poly.entity_id
_entity_poly.type
_entity_poly.pdbx_seq_one_letter_code
_entity_poly.pdbx_strand_id
1 'polypeptide(L)'
;MRLLPKFLKNLIPDRPLSAAASAWPRALRDYMASKSRLSKGTPLSDVRFVVFDSETSGLDLAKNRLLSIAGVAMSGPEVQLDDAFEAMVAQRDVGGASAAVIHGLVPNDLSDGLPEDEAAARFLAYAGDAVLVAHHAAFDVQMLRKAIASHRGAKVWNPIIDTAQFAERVEAGPMSSG
;
A
#
# COMPACT_ATOMS: atom_id res chain seq x y z
N MET A 1 23.40 -38.83 3.35
CA MET A 1 22.48 -37.73 3.02
C MET A 1 22.47 -36.74 4.19
N ARG A 2 23.27 -35.66 4.14
CA ARG A 2 23.43 -34.72 5.28
C ARG A 2 22.18 -33.85 5.41
N LEU A 3 21.51 -33.92 6.57
CA LEU A 3 20.41 -33.01 6.91
C LEU A 3 20.95 -31.58 7.07
N LEU A 4 20.29 -30.63 6.41
CA LEU A 4 20.53 -29.19 6.61
C LEU A 4 20.23 -28.79 8.07
N PRO A 5 21.07 -27.92 8.69
CA PRO A 5 20.84 -27.39 10.03
C PRO A 5 19.49 -26.68 10.17
N LYS A 6 18.77 -26.94 11.28
CA LYS A 6 17.42 -26.39 11.55
C LYS A 6 17.32 -24.86 11.46
N PHE A 7 18.40 -24.12 11.69
CA PHE A 7 18.39 -22.65 11.62
C PHE A 7 18.27 -22.11 10.19
N LEU A 8 18.68 -22.89 9.17
CA LEU A 8 18.54 -22.51 7.76
C LEU A 8 17.12 -22.69 7.22
N LYS A 9 16.25 -23.45 7.91
CA LYS A 9 14.83 -23.58 7.52
C LYS A 9 14.04 -22.30 7.68
N ASN A 10 14.47 -21.40 8.58
CA ASN A 10 13.81 -20.11 8.78
C ASN A 10 14.30 -19.01 7.82
N LEU A 11 15.33 -19.29 7.01
CA LEU A 11 15.83 -18.35 5.99
C LEU A 11 15.16 -18.51 4.63
N ILE A 12 14.38 -19.57 4.43
CA ILE A 12 13.64 -19.83 3.21
C ILE A 12 12.15 -19.66 3.57
N PRO A 13 11.41 -18.73 2.95
CA PRO A 13 9.98 -18.59 3.21
C PRO A 13 9.30 -19.94 2.93
N ASP A 14 8.75 -20.55 3.98
CA ASP A 14 8.32 -21.96 4.03
C ASP A 14 7.08 -22.29 3.17
N ARG A 15 6.73 -21.43 2.22
CA ARG A 15 5.67 -21.70 1.26
C ARG A 15 6.05 -21.09 -0.09
N PRO A 16 6.34 -21.90 -1.12
CA PRO A 16 6.42 -21.37 -2.47
C PRO A 16 5.10 -20.66 -2.77
N LEU A 17 5.20 -19.42 -3.23
CA LEU A 17 4.13 -18.71 -3.90
C LEU A 17 3.46 -19.71 -4.87
N SER A 18 2.13 -19.89 -4.78
CA SER A 18 1.42 -20.93 -5.54
C SER A 18 1.67 -20.78 -7.04
N ALA A 19 1.37 -21.79 -7.86
CA ALA A 19 1.50 -21.69 -9.32
C ALA A 19 0.74 -20.48 -9.92
N ALA A 20 -0.26 -19.93 -9.23
CA ALA A 20 -0.96 -18.71 -9.63
C ALA A 20 -0.12 -17.43 -9.43
N ALA A 21 0.82 -17.44 -8.47
CA ALA A 21 1.61 -16.28 -8.10
C ALA A 21 2.80 -16.03 -9.03
N SER A 22 3.21 -17.00 -9.86
CA SER A 22 4.22 -16.75 -10.91
C SER A 22 3.71 -15.78 -11.99
N ALA A 23 2.39 -15.63 -12.15
CA ALA A 23 1.77 -14.70 -13.08
C ALA A 23 1.60 -13.27 -12.52
N TRP A 24 1.81 -13.06 -11.22
CA TRP A 24 1.68 -11.73 -10.62
C TRP A 24 2.78 -10.78 -11.11
N PRO A 25 2.56 -9.45 -11.08
CA PRO A 25 3.62 -8.48 -11.30
C PRO A 25 4.84 -8.76 -10.38
N ARG A 26 6.06 -8.53 -10.88
CA ARG A 26 7.29 -8.78 -10.10
C ARG A 26 7.27 -8.06 -8.75
N ALA A 27 6.87 -6.79 -8.75
CA ALA A 27 6.73 -5.98 -7.53
C ALA A 27 5.80 -6.65 -6.50
N LEU A 28 4.65 -7.16 -6.95
CA LEU A 28 3.71 -7.85 -6.06
C LEU A 28 4.28 -9.16 -5.51
N ARG A 29 5.02 -9.92 -6.31
CA ARG A 29 5.71 -11.13 -5.83
C ARG A 29 6.76 -10.80 -4.79
N ASP A 30 7.57 -9.79 -5.04
CA ASP A 30 8.64 -9.35 -4.13
C ASP A 30 8.04 -8.92 -2.79
N TYR A 31 6.98 -8.09 -2.81
CA TYR A 31 6.22 -7.68 -1.63
C TYR A 31 5.59 -8.86 -0.85
N MET A 32 5.02 -9.83 -1.58
CA MET A 32 4.40 -10.99 -0.94
C MET A 32 5.44 -11.96 -0.35
N ALA A 33 6.67 -11.95 -0.87
CA ALA A 33 7.81 -12.70 -0.35
C ALA A 33 8.49 -11.99 0.84
N SER A 34 8.48 -10.66 0.86
CA SER A 34 9.10 -9.82 1.90
C SER A 34 8.28 -9.75 3.19
N LYS A 35 7.45 -10.76 3.49
CA LYS A 35 6.56 -10.78 4.65
C LYS A 35 7.35 -10.94 5.96
N SER A 36 8.02 -9.87 6.36
CA SER A 36 8.60 -9.68 7.67
C SER A 36 7.48 -9.23 8.60
N ARG A 37 7.29 -9.94 9.71
CA ARG A 37 6.37 -9.49 10.76
C ARG A 37 7.19 -8.56 11.65
N LEU A 38 6.98 -7.25 11.54
CA LEU A 38 7.44 -6.29 12.54
C LEU A 38 7.12 -6.84 13.94
N SER A 39 8.15 -7.04 14.75
CA SER A 39 8.00 -7.57 16.11
C SER A 39 7.26 -6.54 16.96
N LYS A 40 6.39 -6.99 17.86
CA LYS A 40 5.72 -6.10 18.83
C LYS A 40 6.69 -5.36 19.76
N GLY A 41 7.92 -5.85 19.89
CA GLY A 41 8.98 -5.21 20.67
C GLY A 41 9.90 -4.27 19.89
N THR A 42 9.62 -4.04 18.60
CA THR A 42 10.43 -3.12 17.77
C THR A 42 10.26 -1.69 18.31
N PRO A 43 11.35 -0.99 18.68
CA PRO A 43 11.28 0.42 19.06
C PRO A 43 10.64 1.26 17.95
N LEU A 44 9.81 2.25 18.29
CA LEU A 44 9.16 3.10 17.28
C LEU A 44 10.16 3.86 16.39
N SER A 45 11.35 4.18 16.90
CA SER A 45 12.45 4.78 16.15
C SER A 45 12.95 3.91 15.00
N ASP A 46 12.79 2.59 15.13
CA ASP A 46 13.30 1.59 14.21
C ASP A 46 12.19 1.08 13.28
N VAL A 47 10.96 1.56 13.46
CA VAL A 47 9.83 1.26 12.59
C VAL A 47 9.83 2.20 11.41
N ARG A 48 9.83 1.62 10.21
CA ARG A 48 9.50 2.34 8.97
C ARG A 48 7.99 2.56 8.90
N PHE A 49 7.59 3.80 8.73
CA PHE A 49 6.23 4.15 8.36
C PHE A 49 6.20 4.61 6.91
N VAL A 50 5.09 4.35 6.23
CA VAL A 50 4.80 4.97 4.94
C VAL A 50 3.47 5.69 5.08
N VAL A 51 3.54 7.02 5.07
CA VAL A 51 2.35 7.87 5.02
C VAL A 51 1.96 7.99 3.56
N PHE A 52 0.73 7.64 3.22
CA PHE A 52 0.27 7.59 1.85
C PHE A 52 -1.15 8.10 1.70
N ASP A 53 -1.47 8.51 0.48
CA ASP A 53 -2.78 8.98 0.07
C ASP A 53 -3.06 8.50 -1.36
N SER A 54 -4.34 8.31 -1.68
CA SER A 54 -4.76 7.93 -3.02
C SER A 54 -5.85 8.83 -3.56
N GLU A 55 -5.65 9.29 -4.79
CA GLU A 55 -6.70 9.98 -5.52
C GLU A 55 -7.53 8.97 -6.31
N THR A 56 -8.85 9.18 -6.31
CA THR A 56 -9.81 8.25 -6.91
C THR A 56 -10.84 8.99 -7.73
N SER A 57 -11.49 8.29 -8.67
CA SER A 57 -12.57 8.89 -9.46
C SER A 57 -13.83 9.24 -8.64
N GLY A 58 -13.84 8.91 -7.34
CA GLY A 58 -14.94 9.15 -6.40
C GLY A 58 -14.92 8.17 -5.22
N LEU A 59 -15.83 8.35 -4.27
CA LEU A 59 -15.81 7.65 -2.97
C LEU A 59 -16.56 6.29 -2.93
N ASP A 60 -17.22 5.89 -4.01
CA ASP A 60 -17.87 4.56 -4.11
C ASP A 60 -16.83 3.49 -4.50
N LEU A 61 -16.41 2.68 -3.53
CA LEU A 61 -15.42 1.60 -3.70
C LEU A 61 -15.80 0.57 -4.78
N ALA A 62 -17.08 0.35 -5.06
CA ALA A 62 -17.49 -0.62 -6.08
C ALA A 62 -17.26 -0.06 -7.48
N LYS A 63 -17.59 1.22 -7.69
CA LYS A 63 -17.62 1.84 -9.02
C LYS A 63 -16.36 2.61 -9.39
N ASN A 64 -15.68 3.20 -8.41
CA ASN A 64 -14.57 4.11 -8.65
C ASN A 64 -13.23 3.41 -8.79
N ARG A 65 -12.30 4.09 -9.44
CA ARG A 65 -10.97 3.58 -9.80
C ARG A 65 -9.90 4.44 -9.15
N LEU A 66 -8.74 3.83 -8.92
CA LEU A 66 -7.54 4.56 -8.53
C LEU A 66 -7.11 5.49 -9.68
N LEU A 67 -6.78 6.73 -9.37
CA LEU A 67 -6.26 7.72 -10.32
C LEU A 67 -4.76 7.98 -10.08
N SER A 68 -4.35 8.05 -8.83
CA SER A 68 -2.96 8.12 -8.43
C SER A 68 -2.77 7.56 -7.02
N ILE A 69 -1.52 7.26 -6.68
CA ILE A 69 -1.12 6.94 -5.32
C ILE A 69 0.26 7.54 -5.05
N ALA A 70 0.39 8.17 -3.90
CA ALA A 70 1.65 8.76 -3.44
C ALA A 70 1.92 8.37 -1.99
N GLY A 71 3.18 8.25 -1.63
CA GLY A 71 3.56 8.03 -0.23
C GLY A 71 4.99 8.41 0.07
N VAL A 72 5.23 8.82 1.32
CA VAL A 72 6.54 9.23 1.83
C VAL A 72 6.90 8.37 3.02
N ALA A 73 8.16 7.96 3.09
CA ALA A 73 8.66 7.18 4.21
C ALA A 73 8.95 8.06 5.43
N MET A 74 8.80 7.47 6.61
CA MET A 74 9.29 8.03 7.86
C MET A 74 10.10 6.99 8.62
N SER A 75 11.16 7.44 9.29
CA SER A 75 11.91 6.66 10.28
C SER A 75 11.64 7.25 11.65
N GLY A 76 10.79 6.60 12.45
CA GLY A 76 10.26 7.22 13.66
C GLY A 76 9.52 8.54 13.36
N PRO A 77 9.90 9.67 13.98
CA PRO A 77 9.24 10.96 13.75
C PRO A 77 9.76 11.73 12.52
N GLU A 78 10.81 11.26 11.85
CA GLU A 78 11.48 12.00 10.77
C GLU A 78 10.99 11.57 9.38
N VAL A 79 10.55 12.55 8.58
CA VAL A 79 10.18 12.36 7.17
C VAL A 79 11.44 12.22 6.33
N GLN A 80 11.50 11.17 5.51
CA GLN A 80 12.60 10.89 4.59
C GLN A 80 12.22 11.41 3.19
N LEU A 81 12.66 12.62 2.86
CA LEU A 81 12.23 13.32 1.63
C LEU A 81 12.76 12.69 0.33
N ASP A 82 13.86 11.96 0.41
CA ASP A 82 14.47 11.21 -0.69
C ASP A 82 13.87 9.80 -0.86
N ASP A 83 12.99 9.40 0.06
CA ASP A 83 12.31 8.12 0.09
C ASP A 83 10.80 8.34 -0.05
N ALA A 84 10.41 8.58 -1.30
CA ALA A 84 9.05 8.86 -1.72
C ALA A 84 8.68 8.03 -2.94
N PHE A 85 7.39 7.76 -3.08
CA PHE A 85 6.79 7.06 -4.19
C PHE A 85 5.62 7.86 -4.74
N GLU A 86 5.48 7.88 -6.06
CA GLU A 86 4.33 8.42 -6.75
C GLU A 86 4.05 7.57 -8.00
N ALA A 87 2.78 7.29 -8.25
CA ALA A 87 2.35 6.68 -9.50
C ALA A 87 0.99 7.22 -9.94
N MET A 88 0.91 7.60 -11.21
CA MET A 88 -0.33 7.88 -11.91
C MET A 88 -0.91 6.60 -12.51
N VAL A 89 -2.24 6.51 -12.59
CA VAL A 89 -2.96 5.34 -13.11
C VAL A 89 -3.65 5.66 -14.44
N ALA A 90 -3.37 4.82 -15.44
CA ALA A 90 -3.90 4.96 -16.79
C ALA A 90 -5.43 4.83 -16.83
N GLN A 91 -6.11 5.83 -17.40
CA GLN A 91 -7.57 5.81 -17.59
C GLN A 91 -7.94 5.43 -19.03
N ARG A 92 -7.79 4.15 -19.39
CA ARG A 92 -7.96 3.67 -20.78
C ARG A 92 -9.41 3.60 -21.27
N ASP A 93 -10.39 3.57 -20.37
CA ASP A 93 -11.82 3.39 -20.72
C ASP A 93 -12.70 4.64 -20.51
N VAL A 94 -12.11 5.78 -20.13
CA VAL A 94 -12.88 7.01 -19.89
C VAL A 94 -13.10 7.75 -21.22
N GLY A 95 -13.99 7.20 -22.03
CA GLY A 95 -14.60 7.91 -23.15
C GLY A 95 -15.47 9.04 -22.62
N GLY A 96 -14.91 10.25 -22.57
CA GLY A 96 -15.66 11.49 -22.38
C GLY A 96 -15.41 12.18 -21.04
N ALA A 97 -14.69 13.30 -21.10
CA ALA A 97 -14.94 14.61 -20.45
C ALA A 97 -15.41 14.70 -18.97
N SER A 98 -15.42 13.62 -18.19
CA SER A 98 -15.86 13.60 -16.78
C SER A 98 -14.79 13.08 -15.82
N ALA A 99 -13.56 12.83 -16.30
CA ALA A 99 -12.38 12.93 -15.44
C ALA A 99 -12.23 14.42 -15.12
N ALA A 100 -13.10 14.89 -14.23
CA ALA A 100 -13.14 16.25 -13.77
C ALA A 100 -11.72 16.61 -13.31
N VAL A 101 -11.29 17.80 -13.70
CA VAL A 101 -10.13 18.47 -13.11
C VAL A 101 -10.44 18.64 -11.64
N ILE A 102 -10.14 17.61 -10.86
CA ILE A 102 -10.16 17.61 -9.42
C ILE A 102 -8.75 17.12 -9.07
N HIS A 103 -8.06 17.87 -8.22
CA HIS A 103 -6.70 17.58 -7.72
C HIS A 103 -5.51 17.94 -8.63
N GLY A 104 -5.69 18.83 -9.63
CA GLY A 104 -4.56 19.41 -10.38
C GLY A 104 -3.84 18.45 -11.35
N LEU A 105 -4.37 17.24 -11.54
CA LEU A 105 -3.86 16.25 -12.48
C LEU A 105 -4.22 16.65 -13.92
N VAL A 106 -3.23 16.68 -14.83
CA VAL A 106 -3.47 17.02 -16.23
C VAL A 106 -3.93 15.76 -16.97
N PRO A 107 -4.90 15.84 -17.91
CA PRO A 107 -5.38 14.67 -18.64
C PRO A 107 -4.29 13.82 -19.33
N ASN A 108 -3.16 14.43 -19.72
CA ASN A 108 -2.01 13.70 -20.28
C ASN A 108 -1.30 12.80 -19.25
N ASP A 109 -1.26 13.20 -17.98
CA ASP A 109 -0.63 12.40 -16.92
C ASP A 109 -1.41 11.09 -16.67
N LEU A 110 -2.71 11.12 -16.95
CA LEU A 110 -3.61 9.97 -16.86
C LEU A 110 -3.60 9.07 -18.11
N SER A 111 -3.14 9.54 -19.28
CA SER A 111 -2.99 8.67 -20.46
C SER A 111 -1.71 7.83 -20.41
N ASP A 112 -0.65 8.37 -19.82
CA ASP A 112 0.68 7.74 -19.72
C ASP A 112 0.91 6.99 -18.39
N GLY A 113 -0.10 6.95 -17.52
CA GLY A 113 -0.03 6.25 -16.24
C GLY A 113 0.16 4.73 -16.34
N LEU A 114 0.35 4.10 -15.19
CA LEU A 114 0.48 2.65 -15.07
C LEU A 114 -0.90 1.98 -15.07
N PRO A 115 -1.02 0.70 -15.47
CA PRO A 115 -2.16 -0.12 -15.10
C PRO A 115 -2.42 -0.06 -13.58
N GLU A 116 -3.69 -0.04 -13.18
CA GLU A 116 -4.09 0.11 -11.77
C GLU A 116 -3.48 -0.95 -10.85
N ASP A 117 -3.47 -2.21 -11.30
CA ASP A 117 -2.89 -3.32 -10.55
C ASP A 117 -1.36 -3.23 -10.46
N GLU A 118 -0.72 -2.70 -11.50
CA GLU A 118 0.72 -2.45 -11.52
C GLU A 118 1.11 -1.29 -10.60
N ALA A 119 0.38 -0.18 -10.60
CA ALA A 119 0.62 0.95 -9.70
C ALA A 119 0.51 0.51 -8.23
N ALA A 120 -0.56 -0.21 -7.87
CA ALA A 120 -0.74 -0.76 -6.54
C ALA A 120 0.35 -1.78 -6.17
N ALA A 121 0.75 -2.66 -7.10
CA ALA A 121 1.83 -3.61 -6.87
C ALA A 121 3.17 -2.92 -6.60
N ARG A 122 3.49 -1.85 -7.34
CA ARG A 122 4.72 -1.07 -7.15
C ARG A 122 4.70 -0.30 -5.84
N PHE A 123 3.58 0.31 -5.48
CA PHE A 123 3.42 0.97 -4.17
C PHE A 123 3.62 -0.02 -3.02
N LEU A 124 3.00 -1.20 -3.08
CA LEU A 124 3.16 -2.23 -2.04
C LEU A 124 4.60 -2.71 -1.94
N ALA A 125 5.30 -2.88 -3.07
CA ALA A 125 6.72 -3.22 -3.07
C ALA A 125 7.59 -2.12 -2.45
N TYR A 126 7.29 -0.85 -2.74
CA TYR A 126 7.92 0.31 -2.11
C TYR A 126 7.66 0.35 -0.59
N ALA A 127 6.42 0.08 -0.17
CA ALA A 127 6.06 0.05 1.24
C ALA A 127 6.74 -1.10 2.00
N GLY A 128 6.96 -2.25 1.35
CA GLY A 128 7.63 -3.40 1.96
C GLY A 128 6.92 -3.85 3.24
N ASP A 129 7.66 -3.94 4.34
CA ASP A 129 7.15 -4.31 5.67
C ASP A 129 6.78 -3.12 6.57
N ALA A 130 6.74 -1.90 6.02
CA ALA A 130 6.39 -0.70 6.75
C ALA A 130 4.98 -0.77 7.39
N VAL A 131 4.78 0.06 8.42
CA VAL A 131 3.43 0.41 8.88
C VAL A 131 2.84 1.44 7.92
N LEU A 132 1.69 1.13 7.34
CA LEU A 132 0.98 2.07 6.46
C LEU A 132 0.18 3.05 7.29
N VAL A 133 0.25 4.33 6.94
CA VAL A 133 -0.43 5.43 7.63
C VAL A 133 -1.23 6.22 6.59
N ALA A 134 -2.51 6.44 6.83
CA ALA A 134 -3.36 7.28 5.98
C ALA A 134 -4.45 7.95 6.82
N HIS A 135 -5.10 8.98 6.27
CA HIS A 135 -6.26 9.62 6.89
C HIS A 135 -7.53 8.95 6.34
N HIS A 136 -8.38 8.40 7.20
CA HIS A 136 -9.47 7.50 6.77
C HIS A 136 -8.96 6.26 6.01
N ALA A 137 -7.86 5.68 6.50
CA ALA A 137 -7.08 4.62 5.86
C ALA A 137 -7.90 3.41 5.35
N ALA A 138 -9.07 3.15 5.91
CA ALA A 138 -9.95 2.08 5.46
C ALA A 138 -10.37 2.22 3.99
N PHE A 139 -10.49 3.45 3.47
CA PHE A 139 -10.83 3.70 2.07
C PHE A 139 -9.65 3.36 1.15
N ASP A 140 -8.49 4.00 1.37
CA ASP A 140 -7.28 3.81 0.54
C ASP A 140 -6.80 2.36 0.52
N VAL A 141 -6.84 1.69 1.67
CA VAL A 141 -6.47 0.28 1.76
C VAL A 141 -7.45 -0.59 0.98
N GLN A 142 -8.75 -0.25 0.95
CA GLN A 142 -9.71 -0.97 0.12
C GLN A 142 -9.50 -0.71 -1.37
N MET A 143 -9.11 0.49 -1.76
CA MET A 143 -8.69 0.79 -3.14
C MET A 143 -7.47 -0.04 -3.54
N LEU A 144 -6.43 -0.12 -2.71
CA LEU A 144 -5.27 -0.99 -2.94
C LEU A 144 -5.65 -2.47 -3.06
N ARG A 145 -6.52 -2.96 -2.17
CA ARG A 145 -7.01 -4.35 -2.21
C ARG A 145 -7.81 -4.64 -3.48
N LYS A 146 -8.64 -3.69 -3.91
CA LYS A 146 -9.41 -3.78 -5.17
C LYS A 146 -8.48 -3.82 -6.37
N ALA A 147 -7.49 -2.93 -6.43
CA ALA A 147 -6.52 -2.84 -7.52
C ALA A 147 -5.77 -4.16 -7.73
N ILE A 148 -5.42 -4.88 -6.67
CA ILE A 148 -4.71 -6.18 -6.77
C ILE A 148 -5.65 -7.40 -6.78
N ALA A 149 -6.98 -7.22 -6.78
CA ALA A 149 -7.92 -8.33 -6.57
C ALA A 149 -7.91 -9.39 -7.68
N SER A 150 -7.53 -9.01 -8.91
CA SER A 150 -7.33 -9.94 -10.02
C SER A 150 -6.23 -10.98 -9.73
N HIS A 151 -5.26 -10.62 -8.88
CA HIS A 151 -4.15 -11.47 -8.45
C HIS A 151 -4.57 -12.33 -7.26
N ARG A 152 -5.36 -13.37 -7.53
CA ARG A 152 -5.95 -14.26 -6.50
C ARG A 152 -4.93 -14.72 -5.46
N GLY A 153 -5.16 -14.34 -4.21
CA GLY A 153 -4.31 -14.71 -3.06
C GLY A 153 -3.33 -13.62 -2.62
N ALA A 154 -3.13 -12.57 -3.42
CA ALA A 154 -2.46 -11.35 -3.00
C ALA A 154 -3.29 -10.61 -1.95
N LYS A 155 -2.61 -10.03 -0.95
CA LYS A 155 -3.25 -9.31 0.15
C LYS A 155 -2.35 -8.18 0.61
N VAL A 156 -2.94 -7.02 0.92
CA VAL A 156 -2.27 -6.00 1.73
C VAL A 156 -2.14 -6.53 3.15
N TRP A 157 -0.91 -6.79 3.60
CA TRP A 157 -0.62 -7.44 4.88
C TRP A 157 0.02 -6.51 5.92
N ASN A 158 0.38 -5.28 5.53
CA ASN A 158 0.96 -4.29 6.42
C ASN A 158 0.02 -3.99 7.60
N PRO A 159 0.57 -3.67 8.79
CA PRO A 159 -0.16 -2.96 9.82
C PRO A 159 -0.62 -1.60 9.28
N ILE A 160 -1.80 -1.15 9.71
CA ILE A 160 -2.42 0.09 9.24
C ILE A 160 -2.73 0.97 10.44
N ILE A 161 -2.40 2.25 10.30
CA ILE A 161 -2.74 3.33 11.21
C ILE A 161 -3.64 4.31 10.48
N ASP A 162 -4.73 4.71 11.14
CA ASP A 162 -5.64 5.74 10.67
C ASP A 162 -5.46 7.01 11.51
N THR A 163 -5.01 8.10 10.88
CA THR A 163 -4.77 9.37 11.58
C THR A 163 -6.06 10.06 12.00
N ALA A 164 -7.21 9.79 11.36
CA ALA A 164 -8.50 10.32 11.79
C ALA A 164 -8.87 9.80 13.18
N GLN A 165 -8.62 8.52 13.44
CA GLN A 165 -8.84 7.92 14.77
C GLN A 165 -7.90 8.49 15.84
N PHE A 166 -6.71 8.95 15.45
CA PHE A 166 -5.84 9.67 16.39
C PHE A 166 -6.32 11.08 16.65
N ALA A 167 -6.75 11.81 15.62
CA ALA A 167 -7.31 13.15 15.79
C ALA A 167 -8.49 13.12 16.76
N GLU A 168 -9.43 12.18 16.58
CA GLU A 168 -10.56 11.99 17.51
C GLU A 168 -10.10 11.75 18.96
N ARG A 169 -9.08 10.92 19.16
CA ARG A 169 -8.56 10.60 20.51
C ARG A 169 -7.79 11.75 21.14
N VAL A 170 -7.07 12.54 20.33
CA VAL A 170 -6.32 13.70 20.81
C VAL A 170 -7.27 14.86 21.13
N GLU A 171 -8.27 15.08 20.29
CA GLU A 171 -9.31 16.10 20.48
C GLU A 171 -10.25 15.76 21.65
N ALA A 172 -10.61 14.49 21.84
CA ALA A 172 -11.39 14.05 22.99
C ALA A 172 -10.60 14.10 24.32
N GLY A 173 -9.27 14.28 24.27
CA GLY A 173 -8.38 14.21 25.43
C GLY A 173 -8.18 12.79 25.95
N PRO A 174 -7.28 12.58 26.94
CA PRO A 174 -6.99 11.25 27.46
C PRO A 174 -8.22 10.69 28.20
N MET A 175 -8.92 9.76 27.54
CA MET A 175 -10.06 8.96 28.00
C MET A 175 -11.37 9.73 28.25
N SER A 176 -12.27 9.73 27.25
CA SER A 176 -13.68 9.49 27.54
C SER A 176 -13.87 7.97 27.69
N SER A 177 -13.71 7.48 28.92
CA SER A 177 -14.08 6.12 29.28
C SER A 177 -15.58 5.92 29.05
N GLY A 178 -15.94 4.99 28.16
CA GLY A 178 -17.27 4.41 28.00
C GLY A 178 -17.18 2.89 28.09
#